data_AF-A0A1Y6G0D1-F1
#
_entry.id   AF-A0A1Y6G0D1-F1
#
_cell.length_a   1.000
_cell.length_b   1.000
_cell.length_c   1.000
_cell.angle_alpha   90.00
_cell.angle_beta   90.00
_cell.angle_gamma   90.00
#
_symmetry.space_group_name_H-M   'P 1'
#
loop_
_entity.id
_entity.type
_entity.pdbx_description
1 polymer ?
#
loop_
_entity_poly.entity_id
_entity_poly.type
_entity_poly.pdbx_seq_one_letter_code
_entity_poly.pdbx_strand_id
1 'polypeptide(L)'
;MKREKCPCCGFPTLEERGIFNICELCNWEDDGQDDPYADEVWGGPNGDYSLTEARRNFKENLIMYRDRRNILSQTDKEIEIKKSLISVFVELGKCEPNSLEYKALWSKIKSYEKI
;
A
#
# COMPACT_ATOMS: atom_id res chain seq x y z
N MET A 1 15.43 1.78 8.94
CA MET A 1 14.01 2.09 9.15
C MET A 1 13.25 0.85 8.76
N LYS A 2 12.48 0.29 9.69
CA LYS A 2 11.57 -0.83 9.40
C LYS A 2 10.18 -0.20 9.27
N ARG A 3 9.46 -0.53 8.21
CA ARG A 3 8.06 -0.17 8.03
C ARG A 3 7.20 -1.42 8.14
N GLU A 4 5.97 -1.23 8.56
CA GLU A 4 4.98 -2.29 8.69
C GLU A 4 4.16 -2.42 7.40
N LYS A 5 3.67 -3.64 7.15
CA LYS A 5 2.89 -3.96 5.96
C LYS A 5 1.48 -3.38 6.08
N CYS A 6 1.02 -2.70 5.05
CA CYS A 6 -0.39 -2.33 4.94
C CYS A 6 -1.25 -3.60 4.83
N PRO A 7 -2.35 -3.72 5.60
CA PRO A 7 -3.20 -4.91 5.56
C PRO A 7 -3.91 -5.09 4.21
N CYS A 8 -4.08 -4.00 3.44
CA CYS A 8 -4.71 -4.03 2.12
C CYS A 8 -3.72 -4.48 1.03
N CYS A 9 -2.63 -3.74 0.81
CA CYS A 9 -1.72 -4.05 -0.31
C CYS A 9 -0.59 -5.04 0.03
N GLY A 10 -0.33 -5.28 1.32
CA GLY A 10 0.71 -6.20 1.79
C GLY A 10 2.14 -5.68 1.72
N PHE A 11 2.36 -4.46 1.24
CA PHE A 11 3.69 -3.84 1.12
C PHE A 11 4.04 -2.96 2.33
N PRO A 12 5.35 -2.81 2.68
CA PRO A 12 5.80 -2.10 3.87
C PRO A 12 5.75 -0.57 3.68
N THR A 13 4.53 -0.03 3.64
CA THR A 13 4.25 1.39 3.41
C THR A 13 3.92 2.16 4.69
N LEU A 14 3.66 1.47 5.80
CA LEU A 14 3.21 2.11 7.05
C LEU A 14 4.39 2.31 8.00
N GLU A 15 4.47 3.45 8.67
CA GLU A 15 5.48 3.67 9.71
C GLU A 15 5.19 2.82 10.95
N GLU A 16 3.92 2.70 11.32
CA GLU A 16 3.40 1.91 12.44
C GLU A 16 1.98 1.41 12.09
N ARG A 17 1.54 0.30 12.72
CA ARG A 17 0.20 -0.26 12.53
C ARG A 17 -0.84 0.41 13.45
N GLY A 18 -2.06 0.58 12.95
CA GLY A 18 -3.23 0.99 13.74
C GLY A 18 -3.22 2.46 14.18
N ILE A 19 -2.39 3.30 13.54
CA ILE A 19 -2.27 4.73 13.85
C ILE A 19 -2.98 5.62 12.82
N PHE A 20 -3.93 5.07 12.05
CA PHE A 20 -4.75 5.79 11.08
C PHE A 20 -3.95 6.41 9.92
N ASN A 21 -2.79 5.83 9.60
CA ASN A 21 -2.01 6.26 8.44
C ASN A 21 -2.65 5.73 7.14
N ILE A 22 -2.77 6.61 6.15
CA ILE A 22 -3.22 6.24 4.80
C ILE A 22 -2.04 5.68 4.01
N CYS A 23 -2.19 4.46 3.50
CA CYS A 23 -1.22 3.83 2.62
C CYS A 23 -1.07 4.61 1.31
N GLU A 24 0.10 5.18 1.06
CA GLU A 24 0.42 5.91 -0.17
C GLU A 24 0.26 5.07 -1.46
N LEU A 25 0.38 3.75 -1.35
CA LEU A 25 0.30 2.86 -2.50
C LEU A 25 -1.15 2.52 -2.88
N CYS A 26 -1.99 2.17 -1.90
CA CYS A 26 -3.34 1.64 -2.15
C CYS A 26 -4.49 2.49 -1.60
N ASN A 27 -4.20 3.57 -0.87
CA ASN A 27 -5.16 4.50 -0.27
C ASN A 27 -6.00 3.97 0.91
N TRP A 28 -5.73 2.76 1.41
CA TRP A 28 -6.33 2.23 2.64
C TRP A 28 -5.81 2.94 3.88
N GLU A 29 -6.69 3.40 4.76
CA GLU A 29 -6.35 3.88 6.09
C GLU A 29 -6.18 2.70 7.05
N ASP A 30 -5.04 2.61 7.73
CA ASP A 30 -4.81 1.57 8.73
C ASP A 30 -5.44 1.93 10.08
N ASP A 31 -6.76 1.77 10.14
CA ASP A 31 -7.64 1.91 11.32
C ASP A 31 -7.53 0.73 12.31
N GLY A 32 -6.63 -0.22 12.04
CA GLY A 32 -6.41 -1.42 12.84
C GLY A 32 -7.18 -2.65 12.36
N GLN A 33 -8.01 -2.53 11.30
CA GLN A 33 -8.66 -3.69 10.70
C GLN A 33 -7.62 -4.65 10.10
N ASP A 34 -7.79 -5.95 10.34
CA ASP A 34 -6.91 -7.01 9.84
C ASP A 34 -7.70 -8.30 9.55
N ASP A 35 -7.00 -9.39 9.22
CA ASP A 35 -7.56 -10.67 8.73
C ASP A 35 -8.82 -11.18 9.47
N PRO A 36 -8.91 -11.17 10.82
CA PRO A 36 -10.10 -11.68 11.51
C PRO A 36 -11.40 -10.93 11.20
N TYR A 37 -11.29 -9.67 10.78
CA TYR A 37 -12.42 -8.78 10.50
C TYR A 37 -12.45 -8.34 9.04
N ALA A 38 -11.71 -9.00 8.15
CA ALA A 38 -11.46 -8.48 6.81
C ALA A 38 -12.72 -8.31 5.95
N ASP A 39 -13.78 -9.06 6.23
CA ASP A 39 -15.06 -8.97 5.51
C ASP A 39 -16.02 -7.93 6.11
N GLU A 40 -15.70 -7.37 7.28
CA GLU A 40 -16.50 -6.32 7.90
C GLU A 40 -16.26 -4.96 7.23
N VAL A 41 -17.27 -4.08 7.30
CA VAL A 41 -17.16 -2.69 6.86
C VAL A 41 -17.15 -1.79 8.09
N TRP A 42 -15.99 -1.21 8.39
CA TRP A 42 -15.82 -0.35 9.56
C TRP A 42 -16.16 1.12 9.28
N GLY A 43 -16.26 1.53 8.01
CA GLY A 43 -16.66 2.88 7.65
C GLY A 43 -15.49 3.86 7.59
N GLY A 44 -15.75 5.10 8.02
CA GLY A 44 -14.73 6.14 8.13
C GLY A 44 -14.08 6.51 6.79
N PRO A 45 -12.78 6.84 6.77
CA PRO A 45 -12.02 7.12 5.55
C PRO A 45 -11.96 5.94 4.57
N ASN A 46 -12.10 4.71 5.06
CA ASN A 46 -12.20 3.51 4.23
C ASN A 46 -13.57 3.33 3.57
N GLY A 47 -14.58 4.13 3.95
CA GLY A 47 -15.89 4.16 3.29
C GLY A 47 -16.70 2.88 3.49
N ASP A 48 -17.46 2.48 2.47
CA ASP A 48 -18.28 1.26 2.49
C ASP A 48 -17.53 0.00 2.04
N TYR A 49 -16.19 0.04 2.07
CA TYR A 49 -15.32 -1.05 1.65
C TYR A 49 -14.94 -1.94 2.84
N SER A 50 -14.96 -3.25 2.64
CA SER A 50 -14.26 -4.18 3.52
C SER A 50 -12.80 -4.31 3.11
N LEU A 51 -11.95 -4.75 4.03
CA LEU A 51 -10.54 -5.01 3.74
C LEU A 51 -10.37 -6.10 2.66
N THR A 52 -11.22 -7.13 2.65
CA THR A 52 -11.25 -8.17 1.60
C THR A 52 -11.54 -7.56 0.24
N GLU A 53 -12.51 -6.65 0.15
CA GLU A 53 -12.83 -5.97 -1.10
C GLU A 53 -11.67 -5.07 -1.54
N ALA A 54 -11.11 -4.28 -0.62
CA ALA A 54 -9.98 -3.40 -0.89
C ALA A 54 -8.76 -4.16 -1.44
N ARG A 55 -8.45 -5.34 -0.88
CA ARG A 55 -7.40 -6.25 -1.37
C ARG A 55 -7.63 -6.66 -2.82
N ARG A 56 -8.87 -7.06 -3.17
CA ARG A 56 -9.24 -7.41 -4.55
C ARG A 56 -9.10 -6.21 -5.48
N ASN A 57 -9.64 -5.07 -5.08
CA ASN A 57 -9.59 -3.84 -5.87
C ASN A 57 -8.14 -3.40 -6.12
N PHE A 58 -7.26 -3.49 -5.11
CA PHE A 58 -5.84 -3.18 -5.26
C PHE A 58 -5.16 -4.08 -6.29
N LYS A 59 -5.47 -5.38 -6.28
CA LYS A 59 -4.93 -6.34 -7.26
C LYS A 59 -5.33 -5.98 -8.69
N GLU A 60 -6.52 -5.41 -8.89
CA GLU A 60 -7.04 -5.05 -10.22
C GLU A 60 -6.60 -3.64 -10.65
N ASN A 61 -6.57 -2.69 -9.72
CA ASN A 61 -6.55 -1.25 -10.02
C ASN A 61 -5.37 -0.48 -9.37
N LEU A 62 -4.55 -1.13 -8.55
CA LEU A 62 -3.49 -0.51 -7.73
C LEU A 62 -4.00 0.53 -6.70
N ILE A 63 -5.30 0.48 -6.40
CA ILE A 63 -6.00 1.30 -5.38
C ILE A 63 -7.10 0.46 -4.71
N MET A 64 -7.48 0.81 -3.48
CA MET A 64 -8.55 0.13 -2.75
C MET A 64 -9.95 0.34 -3.34
N TYR A 65 -10.15 1.35 -4.19
CA TYR A 65 -11.47 1.76 -4.65
C TYR A 65 -11.99 0.90 -5.81
N ARG A 66 -13.31 0.64 -5.81
CA ARG A 66 -14.02 -0.03 -6.92
C ARG A 66 -14.61 0.96 -7.92
N ASP A 67 -14.74 2.23 -7.54
CA ASP A 67 -15.48 3.19 -8.34
C ASP A 67 -14.65 3.70 -9.53
N ARG A 68 -15.36 3.85 -10.66
CA ARG A 68 -14.75 4.26 -11.93
C ARG A 68 -14.10 5.64 -11.86
N ARG A 69 -14.59 6.56 -11.01
CA ARG A 69 -14.03 7.91 -10.93
C ARG A 69 -12.62 7.87 -10.37
N ASN A 70 -12.42 7.18 -9.24
CA ASN A 70 -11.09 7.00 -8.65
C ASN A 70 -10.16 6.17 -9.53
N ILE A 71 -10.68 5.15 -10.22
CA ILE A 71 -9.87 4.34 -11.15
C ILE A 71 -9.35 5.22 -12.31
N LEU A 72 -10.21 6.06 -12.90
CA LEU A 72 -9.86 6.91 -14.04
C LEU A 72 -9.13 8.21 -13.65
N SER A 73 -9.10 8.59 -12.36
CA SER A 73 -8.34 9.76 -11.91
C SER A 73 -6.85 9.49 -11.77
N GLN A 74 -6.43 8.22 -11.78
CA GLN A 74 -5.01 7.88 -11.79
C GLN A 74 -4.38 8.28 -13.13
N THR A 75 -3.33 9.08 -13.06
CA THR A 75 -2.49 9.42 -14.21
C THR A 75 -1.58 8.25 -14.58
N ASP A 76 -1.17 8.17 -15.85
CA ASP A 76 -0.20 7.16 -16.29
C ASP A 76 1.11 7.22 -15.47
N LYS A 77 1.52 8.43 -15.08
CA LYS A 77 2.70 8.66 -14.24
C LYS A 77 2.55 8.04 -12.85
N GLU A 78 1.40 8.22 -12.19
CA GLU A 78 1.14 7.62 -10.89
C GLU A 78 1.13 6.09 -10.98
N ILE A 79 0.51 5.54 -12.02
CA ILE A 79 0.47 4.08 -12.26
C ILE A 79 1.89 3.53 -12.45
N GLU A 80 2.72 4.20 -13.26
CA GLU A 80 4.13 3.83 -13.49
C GLU A 80 4.95 3.87 -12.19
N ILE A 81 4.75 4.91 -11.36
CA ILE A 81 5.41 5.04 -10.06
C ILE A 81 4.97 3.90 -9.13
N LYS A 82 3.67 3.61 -9.01
CA LYS A 82 3.17 2.50 -8.18
C LYS A 82 3.73 1.15 -8.61
N LYS A 83 3.78 0.87 -9.92
CA LYS A 83 4.40 -0.36 -10.45
C LYS A 83 5.88 -0.44 -10.12
N SER A 84 6.61 0.66 -10.27
CA SER A 84 8.04 0.75 -9.92
C SER A 84 8.25 0.50 -8.42
N LEU A 85 7.44 1.11 -7.57
CA LEU A 85 7.49 0.94 -6.12
C LEU A 85 7.21 -0.52 -5.71
N ILE A 86 6.18 -1.14 -6.30
CA ILE A 86 5.86 -2.57 -6.10
C ILE A 86 7.05 -3.45 -6.49
N SER A 87 7.67 -3.20 -7.65
CA SER A 87 8.84 -3.96 -8.10
C SER A 87 9.98 -3.88 -7.08
N VAL A 88 10.26 -2.68 -6.56
CA VAL A 88 11.32 -2.48 -5.57
C VAL A 88 10.97 -3.14 -4.23
N PHE A 89 9.71 -3.13 -3.79
CA PHE A 89 9.31 -3.87 -2.59
C PHE A 89 9.43 -5.39 -2.76
N VAL A 90 9.14 -5.93 -3.95
CA VAL A 90 9.33 -7.35 -4.26
C VAL A 90 10.81 -7.72 -4.22
N GLU A 91 11.71 -6.87 -4.72
CA GLU A 91 13.16 -7.04 -4.58
C GLU A 91 13.60 -6.97 -3.13
N LEU A 92 13.12 -5.97 -2.38
CA LEU A 92 13.44 -5.77 -0.96
C LEU A 92 13.12 -7.01 -0.12
N GLY A 93 12.00 -7.68 -0.40
CA GLY A 93 11.58 -8.90 0.30
C GLY A 93 12.49 -10.12 0.09
N LYS A 94 13.40 -10.06 -0.89
CA LYS A 94 14.41 -11.10 -1.16
C LYS A 94 15.74 -10.84 -0.47
N CYS A 95 15.97 -9.62 0.00
CA CYS A 95 17.25 -9.21 0.58
C CYS A 95 17.34 -9.57 2.06
N GLU A 96 18.57 -9.85 2.52
CA GLU A 96 18.84 -9.93 3.95
C GLU A 96 18.63 -8.55 4.61
N PRO A 97 17.90 -8.48 5.74
CA PRO A 97 17.72 -7.23 6.46
C PRO A 97 19.05 -6.54 6.79
N ASN A 98 19.14 -5.23 6.53
CA ASN A 98 20.32 -4.38 6.76
C ASN A 98 21.55 -4.60 5.85
N SER A 99 21.46 -5.49 4.86
CA SER A 99 22.48 -5.59 3.80
C SER A 99 22.64 -4.27 3.02
N LEU A 100 23.75 -4.13 2.28
CA LEU A 100 23.98 -2.94 1.45
C LEU A 100 22.89 -2.78 0.38
N GLU A 101 22.47 -3.89 -0.22
CA GLU A 101 21.37 -3.94 -1.18
C GLU A 101 20.04 -3.49 -0.55
N TYR A 102 19.68 -4.03 0.62
CA TYR A 102 18.49 -3.63 1.37
C TYR A 102 18.48 -2.11 1.64
N LYS A 103 19.62 -1.54 2.05
CA LYS A 103 19.76 -0.09 2.28
C LYS A 103 19.63 0.71 0.98
N ALA A 104 20.17 0.23 -0.13
CA ALA A 104 20.08 0.87 -1.44
C ALA A 104 18.62 0.90 -1.96
N LEU A 105 17.90 -0.22 -1.84
CA LEU A 105 16.49 -0.32 -2.22
C LEU A 105 15.61 0.62 -1.39
N TRP A 106 15.85 0.74 -0.08
CA TRP A 106 15.15 1.73 0.75
C TRP A 106 15.43 3.18 0.35
N SER A 107 16.66 3.51 -0.07
CA SER A 107 16.97 4.83 -0.61
C SER A 107 16.21 5.10 -1.91
N LYS A 108 16.04 4.08 -2.76
CA LYS A 108 15.23 4.15 -4.00
C LYS A 108 13.74 4.34 -3.68
N ILE A 109 13.19 3.58 -2.74
CA ILE A 109 11.80 3.72 -2.27
C ILE A 109 11.53 5.17 -1.85
N LYS A 110 12.38 5.74 -0.97
CA LYS A 110 12.26 7.13 -0.51
C LYS A 110 12.37 8.19 -1.60
N SER A 111 12.89 7.84 -2.78
CA SER A 111 12.94 8.77 -3.92
C SER A 111 11.61 8.83 -4.68
N TYR A 112 10.80 7.78 -4.62
CA TYR A 112 9.46 7.74 -5.22
C TYR A 112 8.41 8.48 -4.36
N GLU A 113 8.61 8.51 -3.04
CA GLU A 113 7.71 9.17 -2.06
C GLU A 113 7.85 10.69 -2.01
N LYS A 114 8.87 11.25 -2.67
CA LYS A 114 9.19 12.70 -2.65
C LYS A 114 8.59 13.47 -3.83
N ILE A 115 7.66 12.87 -4.58
CA ILE A 115 6.98 13.46 -5.74
C ILE A 115 5.50 13.61 -5.39
#